data_AF-A0A7R9MCE4-F1
#
_entry.id   AF-A0A7R9MCE4-F1
#
_cell.length_a   1.000
_cell.length_b   1.000
_cell.length_c   1.000
_cell.angle_alpha   90.00
_cell.angle_beta   90.00
_cell.angle_gamma   90.00
#
_symmetry.space_group_name_H-M   'P 1'
#
loop_
_entity.id
_entity.type
_entity.pdbx_description
1 polymer ?
#
loop_
_entity_poly.entity_id
_entity_poly.type
_entity_poly.pdbx_seq_one_letter_code
_entity_poly.pdbx_strand_id
1 'polypeptide(L)'
;MSSIIELIMDEPDHLKCLFVNTLNSSDKCNFTQSIDDCGYDGMIYDFTHLVYCDIGDEYRAASLVVLFAILLFLFLSMGVVADEFLCPALLTISKTLRLPDNIAGVTFLAFGNGSPDIFSALSGVSQDKPQLIFSGLFG
;
A
#
# COMPACT_ATOMS: atom_id res chain seq x y z
N MET A 1 -14.94 -11.36 -29.29
CA MET A 1 -14.47 -11.67 -27.92
C MET A 1 -13.15 -12.45 -27.95
N SER A 2 -12.99 -13.46 -28.83
CA SER A 2 -11.73 -14.24 -28.95
C SER A 2 -10.50 -13.48 -29.46
N SER A 3 -10.66 -12.46 -30.31
CA SER A 3 -9.51 -11.79 -30.98
C SER A 3 -8.82 -10.69 -30.16
N ILE A 4 -9.42 -10.24 -29.06
CA ILE A 4 -8.84 -9.19 -28.19
C ILE A 4 -7.91 -9.82 -27.14
N ILE A 5 -8.25 -11.02 -26.66
CA ILE A 5 -7.45 -11.73 -25.65
C ILE A 5 -6.10 -12.15 -26.22
N GLU A 6 -6.03 -12.58 -27.49
CA GLU A 6 -4.74 -12.91 -28.15
C GLU A 6 -3.81 -11.68 -28.33
N LEU A 7 -4.37 -10.48 -28.50
CA LEU A 7 -3.58 -9.23 -28.61
C LEU A 7 -3.02 -8.76 -27.25
N ILE A 8 -3.67 -9.11 -26.13
CA ILE A 8 -3.27 -8.68 -24.77
C ILE A 8 -2.12 -9.54 -24.23
N MET A 9 -1.91 -10.76 -24.76
CA MET A 9 -0.86 -11.66 -24.30
C MET A 9 0.57 -11.23 -24.72
N ASP A 10 0.72 -10.26 -25.62
CA ASP A 10 2.02 -9.76 -26.12
C ASP A 10 2.51 -8.48 -25.41
N GLU A 11 1.74 -7.95 -24.44
CA GLU A 11 2.06 -6.72 -23.69
C GLU A 11 2.86 -6.96 -22.40
N PRO A 12 3.64 -5.97 -21.92
CA PRO A 12 4.30 -6.04 -20.61
C PRO A 12 3.27 -6.16 -19.49
N ASP A 13 3.61 -6.93 -18.43
CA ASP A 13 2.66 -7.39 -17.42
C ASP A 13 1.92 -6.25 -16.69
N HIS A 14 2.59 -5.10 -16.48
CA HIS A 14 1.95 -3.90 -15.93
C HIS A 14 0.89 -3.25 -16.83
N LEU A 15 0.98 -3.40 -18.16
CA LEU A 15 0.02 -2.76 -19.07
C LEU A 15 -1.26 -3.58 -19.20
N LYS A 16 -1.20 -4.90 -19.01
CA LYS A 16 -2.36 -5.80 -19.03
C LYS A 16 -3.44 -5.41 -18.03
N CYS A 17 -3.05 -5.06 -16.80
CA CYS A 17 -4.00 -4.68 -15.75
C CYS A 17 -4.60 -3.28 -15.96
N LEU A 18 -3.94 -2.41 -16.72
CA LEU A 18 -4.45 -1.07 -17.06
C LEU A 18 -5.74 -1.15 -17.90
N PHE A 19 -5.87 -2.19 -18.74
CA PHE A 19 -7.04 -2.45 -19.58
C PHE A 19 -8.30 -2.83 -18.79
N VAL A 20 -8.21 -3.12 -17.49
CA VAL A 20 -9.40 -3.44 -16.68
C VAL A 20 -10.44 -2.31 -16.70
N ASN A 21 -9.99 -1.05 -16.84
CA ASN A 21 -10.90 0.11 -16.86
C ASN A 21 -11.60 0.30 -18.21
N THR A 22 -11.13 -0.32 -19.30
CA THR A 22 -11.74 -0.21 -20.63
C THR A 22 -12.77 -1.31 -20.89
N LEU A 23 -12.77 -2.35 -20.06
CA LEU A 23 -13.75 -3.43 -20.09
C LEU A 23 -15.09 -3.00 -19.47
N ASN A 24 -16.15 -3.69 -19.89
CA ASN A 24 -17.48 -3.47 -19.35
C ASN A 24 -17.56 -3.98 -17.89
N SER A 25 -18.40 -3.38 -17.05
CA SER A 25 -18.41 -3.63 -15.60
C SER A 25 -18.58 -5.11 -15.22
N SER A 26 -19.28 -5.91 -16.03
CA SER A 26 -19.46 -7.36 -15.83
C SER A 26 -18.22 -8.21 -16.13
N ASP A 27 -17.32 -7.73 -17.00
CA ASP A 27 -16.14 -8.48 -17.44
C ASP A 27 -14.89 -8.13 -16.61
N LYS A 28 -14.93 -7.03 -15.83
CA LYS A 28 -13.80 -6.55 -15.01
C LYS A 28 -13.33 -7.61 -14.00
N CYS A 29 -14.26 -8.22 -13.26
CA CYS A 29 -13.91 -9.23 -12.26
C CYS A 29 -13.32 -10.50 -12.89
N ASN A 30 -13.93 -11.01 -13.97
CA ASN A 30 -13.43 -12.19 -14.69
C ASN A 30 -12.02 -11.94 -15.27
N PHE A 31 -11.78 -10.72 -15.76
CA PHE A 31 -10.48 -10.33 -16.28
C PHE A 31 -9.42 -10.24 -15.18
N THR A 32 -9.74 -9.63 -14.03
CA THR A 32 -8.83 -9.54 -12.87
C THR A 32 -8.45 -10.91 -12.33
N GLN A 33 -9.36 -11.90 -12.35
CA GLN A 33 -9.05 -13.28 -11.95
C GLN A 33 -8.24 -14.07 -12.99
N SER A 34 -8.30 -13.65 -14.27
CA SER A 34 -7.60 -14.34 -15.36
C SER A 34 -6.12 -13.95 -15.47
N ILE A 35 -5.69 -12.90 -14.76
CA ILE A 35 -4.33 -12.37 -14.82
C ILE A 35 -3.77 -12.36 -13.40
N ASP A 36 -2.82 -13.25 -13.13
CA ASP A 36 -2.19 -13.41 -11.80
C ASP A 36 -1.44 -12.16 -11.31
N ASP A 37 -1.06 -11.25 -12.21
CA ASP A 37 -0.20 -10.08 -11.90
C ASP A 37 -0.99 -8.77 -11.66
N CYS A 38 -2.33 -8.84 -11.58
CA CYS A 38 -3.15 -7.66 -11.24
C CYS A 38 -3.27 -7.39 -9.74
N GLY A 39 -2.79 -8.31 -8.91
CA GLY A 39 -2.63 -8.13 -7.48
C GLY A 39 -1.28 -7.52 -7.14
N TYR A 40 -1.23 -6.67 -6.12
CA TYR A 40 0.05 -6.21 -5.59
C TYR A 40 0.66 -7.30 -4.71
N ASP A 41 1.66 -8.00 -5.23
CA ASP A 41 2.44 -8.99 -4.50
C ASP A 41 3.04 -8.40 -3.22
N GLY A 42 2.51 -8.78 -2.05
CA GLY A 42 3.09 -8.43 -0.75
C GLY A 42 2.14 -7.82 0.27
N MET A 43 0.87 -7.60 -0.06
CA MET A 43 -0.16 -7.17 0.90
C MET A 43 -1.13 -8.33 1.19
N ILE A 44 -1.64 -8.40 2.41
CA ILE A 44 -2.56 -9.46 2.87
C ILE A 44 -3.90 -9.42 2.10
N TYR A 45 -4.23 -8.28 1.47
CA TYR A 45 -5.48 -8.07 0.72
C TYR A 45 -5.21 -7.45 -0.66
N ASP A 46 -5.70 -8.10 -1.71
CA ASP A 46 -5.69 -7.55 -3.07
C ASP A 46 -6.83 -6.55 -3.25
N PHE A 47 -6.47 -5.26 -3.34
CA PHE A 47 -7.43 -4.18 -3.53
C PHE A 47 -8.12 -4.24 -4.88
N THR A 48 -7.46 -4.75 -5.92
CA THR A 48 -8.03 -4.87 -7.27
C THR A 48 -9.18 -5.87 -7.25
N HIS A 49 -8.97 -7.04 -6.61
CA HIS A 49 -10.02 -8.03 -6.44
C HIS A 49 -11.17 -7.50 -5.56
N LEU A 50 -10.86 -6.85 -4.44
CA LEU A 50 -11.87 -6.32 -3.53
C LEU A 50 -12.77 -5.27 -4.22
N VAL A 51 -12.20 -4.35 -5.00
CA VAL A 51 -12.96 -3.29 -5.67
C VAL A 51 -13.78 -3.82 -6.83
N TYR A 52 -13.21 -4.68 -7.68
CA TYR A 52 -13.89 -5.11 -8.91
C TYR A 52 -14.76 -6.37 -8.74
N CYS A 53 -14.46 -7.26 -7.79
CA CYS A 53 -15.20 -8.50 -7.57
C CYS A 53 -16.12 -8.48 -6.33
N ASP A 54 -15.68 -7.97 -5.18
CA ASP A 54 -16.50 -7.99 -3.95
C ASP A 54 -17.43 -6.77 -3.83
N ILE A 55 -16.91 -5.56 -4.07
CA ILE A 55 -17.68 -4.31 -3.94
C ILE A 55 -18.53 -4.06 -5.19
N GLY A 56 -17.97 -4.31 -6.38
CA GLY A 56 -18.61 -4.02 -7.66
C GLY A 56 -18.48 -2.56 -8.08
N ASP A 57 -18.48 -2.34 -9.40
CA ASP A 57 -18.23 -1.04 -10.03
C ASP A 57 -19.29 0.03 -9.69
N GLU A 58 -20.51 -0.39 -9.35
CA GLU A 58 -21.63 0.49 -8.98
C GLU A 58 -21.36 1.27 -7.67
N TYR A 59 -20.70 0.64 -6.69
CA TYR A 59 -20.40 1.26 -5.40
C TYR A 59 -19.00 1.90 -5.34
N ARG A 60 -18.32 2.05 -6.48
CA ARG A 60 -16.95 2.60 -6.54
C ARG A 60 -16.84 3.99 -5.92
N ALA A 61 -17.81 4.87 -6.17
CA ALA A 61 -17.83 6.21 -5.58
C ALA A 61 -18.02 6.15 -4.05
N ALA A 62 -18.90 5.28 -3.56
CA ALA A 62 -19.13 5.09 -2.13
C ALA A 62 -17.88 4.52 -1.44
N SER A 63 -17.21 3.55 -2.06
CA SER A 63 -15.94 2.98 -1.56
C SER A 63 -14.85 4.04 -1.42
N LEU A 64 -14.68 4.91 -2.42
CA LEU A 64 -13.71 6.01 -2.35
C LEU A 64 -14.03 7.00 -1.21
N VAL A 65 -15.30 7.34 -1.02
CA VAL A 65 -15.72 8.24 0.08
C VAL A 65 -15.45 7.60 1.44
N VAL A 66 -15.77 6.31 1.59
CA VAL A 66 -15.50 5.57 2.84
C VAL A 66 -14.00 5.48 3.11
N LEU A 67 -13.19 5.16 2.10
CA LEU A 67 -11.73 5.09 2.24
C LEU A 67 -11.16 6.45 2.65
N PHE A 68 -11.61 7.54 2.02
CA PHE A 68 -11.20 8.89 2.40
C PHE A 68 -11.61 9.24 3.84
N ALA A 69 -12.82 8.87 4.25
CA ALA A 69 -13.29 9.09 5.62
C ALA A 69 -12.45 8.29 6.65
N ILE A 70 -12.08 7.05 6.33
CA ILE A 70 -11.19 6.22 7.16
C ILE A 70 -9.80 6.86 7.26
N LEU A 71 -9.22 7.31 6.14
CA LEU A 71 -7.91 7.97 6.14
C LEU A 71 -7.92 9.23 7.01
N LEU A 72 -8.96 10.06 6.90
CA LEU A 72 -9.11 11.23 7.76
C LEU A 72 -9.23 10.85 9.24
N PHE A 73 -10.04 9.84 9.54
CA PHE A 73 -10.19 9.34 10.92
C PHE A 73 -8.87 8.85 11.50
N LEU A 74 -8.10 8.06 10.73
CA LEU A 74 -6.79 7.56 11.14
C LEU A 74 -5.78 8.68 11.32
N PHE A 75 -5.77 9.67 10.42
CA PHE A 75 -4.87 10.82 10.52
C PHE A 75 -5.14 11.65 11.78
N LEU A 76 -6.41 11.96 12.06
CA LEU A 76 -6.80 12.69 13.26
C LEU A 76 -6.49 11.89 14.53
N SER A 77 -6.78 10.59 14.52
CA SER A 77 -6.51 9.69 15.65
C SER A 77 -5.01 9.59 15.94
N MET A 78 -4.16 9.45 14.92
CA MET A 78 -2.71 9.47 15.07
C MET A 78 -2.19 10.79 15.65
N GLY A 79 -2.80 11.92 15.28
CA GLY A 79 -2.48 13.22 15.87
C GLY A 79 -2.75 13.28 17.37
N VAL A 80 -3.93 12.82 17.80
CA VAL A 80 -4.29 12.76 19.23
C VAL A 80 -3.37 11.80 19.99
N VAL A 81 -3.12 10.62 19.43
CA VAL A 81 -2.21 9.63 20.03
C VAL A 81 -0.78 10.17 20.12
N ALA A 82 -0.33 10.93 19.12
CA ALA A 82 0.99 11.54 19.14
C ALA A 82 1.12 12.57 20.27
N ASP A 83 0.12 13.42 20.48
CA ASP A 83 0.16 14.45 21.52
C ASP A 83 0.06 13.85 22.93
N GLU A 84 -0.89 12.94 23.18
CA GLU A 84 -1.14 12.40 24.52
C GLU A 84 -0.15 11.31 24.94
N PHE A 85 0.38 10.51 24.00
CA PHE A 85 1.21 9.34 24.33
C PHE A 85 2.64 9.44 23.80
N LEU A 86 2.82 9.86 22.54
CA LEU A 86 4.15 9.86 21.91
C LEU A 86 5.04 11.00 22.47
N CYS A 87 4.50 12.21 22.61
CA CYS A 87 5.22 13.35 23.18
C CYS A 87 5.79 13.09 24.60
N PRO A 88 5.00 12.64 25.60
CA PRO A 88 5.55 12.34 26.93
C PRO A 88 6.52 11.15 26.94
N ALA A 89 6.31 10.15 26.06
CA ALA A 89 7.26 9.06 25.89
C ALA A 89 8.60 9.57 25.35
N LEU A 90 8.60 10.43 24.33
CA LEU A 90 9.80 11.05 23.77
C LEU A 90 10.55 11.89 24.80
N LEU A 91 9.85 12.66 25.63
CA LEU A 91 10.48 13.41 26.73
C LEU A 91 11.20 12.49 27.73
N THR A 92 10.63 11.32 28.02
CA THR A 92 11.23 10.33 28.93
C THR A 92 12.46 9.68 28.30
N ILE A 93 12.37 9.32 27.01
CA ILE A 93 13.47 8.74 26.22
C ILE A 93 14.62 9.76 26.10
N SER A 94 14.30 11.01 25.76
CA SER A 94 15.23 12.13 25.65
C SER A 94 16.01 12.35 26.95
N LYS A 95 15.32 12.37 28.10
CA LYS A 95 15.95 12.45 29.44
C LYS A 95 16.85 11.25 29.74
N THR A 96 16.45 10.05 29.33
CA THR A 96 17.19 8.81 29.58
C THR A 96 18.48 8.75 28.75
N LEU A 97 18.41 9.09 27.46
CA LEU A 97 19.55 9.12 26.55
C LEU A 97 20.35 10.44 26.61
N ARG A 98 19.90 11.41 27.44
CA ARG A 98 20.47 12.76 27.54
C ARG A 98 20.57 13.47 26.18
N LEU A 99 19.57 13.26 25.33
CA LEU A 99 19.45 13.94 24.05
C LEU A 99 18.61 15.22 24.18
N PRO A 100 18.72 16.15 23.24
CA PRO A 100 17.74 17.21 23.07
C PRO A 100 16.41 16.66 22.50
N ASP A 101 15.27 17.14 22.99
CA ASP A 101 13.93 16.68 22.59
C ASP A 101 13.68 16.82 21.09
N ASN A 102 14.19 17.89 20.48
CA ASN A 102 14.10 18.10 19.05
C ASN A 102 14.86 17.01 18.27
N ILE A 103 16.04 16.59 18.75
CA ILE A 103 16.83 15.52 18.10
C ILE A 103 16.10 14.19 18.22
N ALA A 104 15.53 13.87 19.39
CA ALA A 104 14.73 12.66 19.57
C ALA A 104 13.52 12.62 18.62
N GLY A 105 12.85 13.77 18.42
CA GLY A 105 11.74 13.91 17.47
C GLY A 105 12.13 13.68 16.01
N VAL A 106 13.20 14.34 15.52
CA VAL A 106 13.66 14.10 14.13
C VAL A 106 14.17 12.67 13.92
N THR A 107 14.81 12.06 14.91
CA THR A 107 15.22 10.64 14.82
C THR A 107 14.01 9.72 14.74
N PHE A 108 12.99 9.93 15.56
CA PHE A 108 11.77 9.12 15.50
C PHE A 108 11.03 9.30 14.17
N LEU A 109 10.99 10.52 13.63
CA LEU A 109 10.42 10.80 12.30
C LEU A 109 11.23 10.10 11.19
N ALA A 110 12.55 10.16 11.25
CA ALA A 110 13.42 9.45 10.31
C ALA A 110 13.22 7.93 10.40
N PHE A 111 13.09 7.38 11.60
CA PHE A 111 12.79 5.97 11.83
C PHE A 111 11.40 5.58 11.29
N GLY A 112 10.37 6.40 11.57
CA GLY A 112 9.01 6.18 11.08
C GLY A 112 8.94 6.17 9.56
N ASN A 113 9.64 7.10 8.89
CA ASN A 113 9.71 7.15 7.43
C ASN A 113 10.44 5.94 6.82
N GLY A 114 11.46 5.38 7.49
CA GLY A 114 12.18 4.19 7.02
C GLY A 114 11.53 2.85 7.40
N SER A 115 10.52 2.85 8.27
CA SER A 115 9.78 1.65 8.66
C SER A 115 9.16 0.87 7.49
N PRO A 116 8.45 1.50 6.52
CA PRO A 116 7.89 0.77 5.38
C PRO A 116 8.96 0.11 4.50
N ASP A 117 10.15 0.70 4.36
CA ASP A 117 11.25 0.11 3.60
C ASP A 117 11.77 -1.16 4.26
N ILE A 118 11.91 -1.16 5.59
CA ILE A 118 12.32 -2.34 6.37
C ILE A 118 11.29 -3.47 6.21
N PHE A 119 9.98 -3.15 6.30
CA PHE A 119 8.93 -4.16 6.15
C PHE A 119 8.87 -4.71 4.72
N SER A 120 9.08 -3.87 3.70
CA SER A 120 9.13 -4.29 2.30
C SER A 120 10.35 -5.15 2.00
N ALA A 121 11.52 -4.81 2.57
CA ALA A 121 12.71 -5.65 2.46
C ALA A 121 12.49 -7.03 3.12
N LEU A 122 11.86 -7.06 4.30
CA LEU A 122 11.55 -8.31 5.01
C LEU A 122 10.56 -9.19 4.25
N SER A 123 9.53 -8.60 3.63
CA SER A 123 8.59 -9.35 2.78
C SER A 123 9.29 -9.86 1.51
N GLY A 124 10.19 -9.08 0.91
CA GLY A 124 11.02 -9.49 -0.23
C GLY A 124 11.95 -10.66 0.08
N VAL A 125 12.56 -10.69 1.28
CA VAL A 125 13.36 -11.84 1.75
C VAL A 125 12.50 -13.09 1.87
N SER A 126 11.29 -12.94 2.42
CA SER A 126 10.36 -14.06 2.63
C SER A 126 9.82 -14.66 1.32
N GLN A 127 9.84 -13.89 0.23
CA GLN A 127 9.40 -14.31 -1.10
C GLN A 127 10.57 -14.64 -2.06
N ASP A 128 11.81 -14.70 -1.58
CA ASP A 128 13.01 -14.91 -2.41
C ASP A 128 13.12 -13.93 -3.60
N LYS A 129 12.73 -12.66 -3.39
CA LYS A 129 12.78 -11.59 -4.41
C LYS A 129 13.90 -10.58 -4.09
N PRO A 130 15.19 -10.92 -4.32
CA PRO A 130 16.33 -10.09 -3.93
C PRO A 130 16.39 -8.73 -4.65
N GLN A 131 15.90 -8.65 -5.89
CA GLN A 131 15.85 -7.40 -6.64
C GLN A 131 15.06 -6.28 -5.94
N LEU A 132 13.98 -6.61 -5.23
CA LEU A 132 13.18 -5.63 -4.48
C LEU A 132 13.98 -5.04 -3.30
N ILE A 133 14.80 -5.87 -2.66
CA ILE A 133 15.61 -5.50 -1.49
C ILE A 133 16.75 -4.58 -1.91
N PHE A 134 17.48 -4.94 -2.97
CA PHE A 134 18.59 -4.13 -3.46
C PHE A 134 18.13 -2.77 -3.98
N SER A 135 16.93 -2.71 -4.58
CA SER A 135 16.34 -1.44 -5.01
C SER A 135 15.95 -0.53 -3.85
N GLY A 136 15.49 -1.07 -2.72
CA GLY A 136 15.18 -0.27 -1.53
C GLY A 136 16.42 0.23 -0.77
N LEU A 137 17.56 -0.44 -0.93
CA LEU A 137 18.83 -0.05 -0.28
C LEU A 137 19.59 1.05 -1.06
N PHE A 138 19.56 0.99 -2.39
CA PHE A 138 20.32 1.88 -3.28
C PHE A 138 19.47 2.89 -4.06
N GLY A 139 18.13 2.83 -3.90
CA GLY A 139 17.17 3.73 -4.53
C GLY A 139 17.29 5.17 -4.04
#